data_AF-A0A6V7UQ67-F1
#
_entry.id   AF-A0A6V7UQ67-F1
#
_cell.length_a   1.000
_cell.length_b   1.000
_cell.length_c   1.000
_cell.angle_alpha   90.00
_cell.angle_beta   90.00
_cell.angle_gamma   90.00
#
_symmetry.space_group_name_H-M   'P 1'
#
loop_
_entity.id
_entity.type
_entity.pdbx_description
1 polymer ?
#
loop_
_entity_poly.entity_id
_entity_poly.type
_entity_poly.pdbx_seq_one_letter_code
_entity_poly.pdbx_strand_id
1 'polypeptide(L)'
;MPKIFLWVLQFCILINLIYGSSKINNNPDEIKSLPGLNATLNFKHYSGYLDAGNDNLFHYMFVESQGNPKIDPLVLWLNGGPGCSSLGGLFEELGPYLINKDGKTLRLNPYSWNNYASILFLESPAWVGFSYNTKKQKCFDE
;
A
#
# COMPACT_ATOMS: atom_id res chain seq x y z
N MET A 1 51.19 -17.31 -20.37
CA MET A 1 50.38 -16.38 -19.54
C MET A 1 50.60 -16.72 -18.08
N PRO A 2 50.91 -15.75 -17.19
CA PRO A 2 51.28 -16.06 -15.81
C PRO A 2 50.08 -16.62 -15.04
N LYS A 3 50.27 -17.72 -14.31
CA LYS A 3 49.24 -18.36 -13.47
C LYS A 3 48.60 -17.39 -12.45
N ILE A 4 49.32 -16.34 -12.06
CA ILE A 4 48.84 -15.22 -11.25
C ILE A 4 47.58 -14.56 -11.87
N PHE A 5 47.53 -14.43 -13.19
CA PHE A 5 46.45 -13.71 -13.85
C PHE A 5 45.12 -14.47 -13.78
N LEU A 6 45.16 -15.80 -13.90
CA LEU A 6 43.98 -16.63 -13.70
C LEU A 6 43.44 -16.54 -12.27
N TRP A 7 44.32 -16.55 -11.27
CA TRP A 7 43.90 -16.51 -9.86
C TRP A 7 43.27 -15.18 -9.48
N VAL A 8 43.82 -14.07 -9.99
CA VAL A 8 43.21 -12.74 -9.80
C VAL A 8 41.83 -12.69 -10.45
N LEU A 9 41.68 -13.20 -11.67
CA LEU A 9 40.40 -13.21 -12.37
C LEU A 9 39.34 -14.05 -11.63
N GLN A 10 39.73 -15.24 -11.15
CA GLN A 10 38.84 -16.13 -10.41
C GLN A 10 38.41 -15.52 -9.06
N PHE A 11 39.35 -14.85 -8.38
CA PHE A 11 39.07 -14.14 -7.12
C PHE A 11 38.13 -12.95 -7.35
N CYS A 12 38.31 -12.18 -8.43
CA CYS A 12 37.39 -11.10 -8.79
C CYS A 12 35.97 -11.61 -9.11
N ILE A 13 35.82 -12.75 -9.79
CA ILE A 13 34.51 -13.36 -10.05
C ILE A 13 33.83 -13.81 -8.74
N LEU A 14 34.58 -14.42 -7.83
CA LEU A 14 34.06 -14.84 -6.53
C LEU A 14 33.62 -13.64 -5.67
N ILE A 15 34.38 -12.54 -5.68
CA ILE A 15 33.98 -11.29 -5.02
C ILE A 15 32.64 -10.78 -5.59
N ASN A 16 32.49 -10.70 -6.90
CA ASN A 16 31.24 -10.21 -7.51
C ASN A 16 30.03 -11.13 -7.22
N LEU A 17 30.24 -12.44 -7.07
CA LEU A 17 29.19 -13.38 -6.65
C LEU A 17 28.82 -13.23 -5.16
N ILE A 18 29.77 -12.91 -4.29
CA ILE A 18 29.53 -12.68 -2.85
C ILE A 18 28.84 -11.33 -2.61
N TYR A 19 29.18 -10.30 -3.38
CA TYR A 19 28.59 -8.96 -3.30
C TYR A 19 27.47 -8.72 -4.33
N GLY A 20 26.72 -9.76 -4.68
CA GLY A 20 25.51 -9.61 -5.50
C GLY A 20 24.62 -8.51 -4.91
N SER A 21 24.38 -7.45 -5.69
CA SER A 21 23.56 -6.32 -5.25
C SER A 21 22.14 -6.81 -4.92
N SER A 22 21.79 -6.83 -3.63
CA SER A 22 20.41 -7.03 -3.22
C SER A 22 19.62 -5.81 -3.70
N LYS A 23 18.75 -6.01 -4.70
CA LYS A 23 17.74 -4.99 -5.03
C LYS A 23 16.85 -4.82 -3.82
N ILE A 24 17.02 -3.71 -3.11
CA ILE A 24 16.05 -3.28 -2.12
C ILE A 24 14.78 -2.95 -2.90
N ASN A 25 13.78 -3.84 -2.85
CA ASN A 25 12.46 -3.59 -3.42
C ASN A 25 11.74 -2.56 -2.53
N ASN A 26 12.14 -1.30 -2.65
CA ASN A 26 11.45 -0.17 -2.06
C ASN A 26 10.30 0.21 -2.97
N ASN A 27 9.13 -0.38 -2.75
CA ASN A 27 7.92 0.17 -3.33
C ASN A 27 7.64 1.51 -2.61
N PRO A 28 7.61 2.65 -3.31
CA PRO A 28 7.41 3.96 -2.69
C PRO A 28 6.07 4.10 -1.98
N ASP A 29 5.08 3.31 -2.37
CA ASP A 29 3.73 3.34 -1.78
C ASP A 29 3.63 2.45 -0.53
N GLU A 30 4.64 1.60 -0.25
CA GLU A 30 4.58 0.68 0.89
C GLU A 30 4.67 1.44 2.22
N ILE A 31 3.65 1.28 3.05
CA ILE A 31 3.59 1.89 4.37
C ILE A 31 4.44 1.04 5.30
N LYS A 32 5.53 1.64 5.82
CA LYS A 32 6.46 0.96 6.74
C LYS A 32 6.05 1.05 8.20
N SER A 33 5.35 2.12 8.55
CA SER A 33 4.78 2.32 9.89
C SER A 33 3.55 3.22 9.78
N LEU A 34 2.52 2.89 10.56
CA LEU A 34 1.29 3.65 10.64
C LEU A 34 1.18 4.31 12.01
N PRO A 35 1.14 5.64 12.12
CA PRO A 35 1.01 6.33 13.40
C PRO A 35 -0.23 5.87 14.17
N GLY A 36 -0.08 5.69 15.49
CA GLY A 36 -1.18 5.26 16.35
C GLY A 36 -1.45 3.75 16.38
N LEU A 37 -0.82 2.95 15.50
CA LEU A 37 -0.89 1.50 15.53
C LEU A 37 0.25 0.92 16.36
N ASN A 38 -0.05 0.38 17.53
CA ASN A 38 0.91 -0.36 18.35
C ASN A 38 0.68 -1.87 18.23
N ALA A 39 0.93 -2.41 17.03
CA ALA A 39 0.81 -3.83 16.73
C ALA A 39 1.81 -4.24 15.64
N THR A 40 2.21 -5.51 15.66
CA THR A 40 2.99 -6.10 14.56
C THR A 40 2.03 -6.64 13.51
N LEU A 41 2.19 -6.19 12.27
CA LEU A 41 1.40 -6.67 11.13
C LEU A 41 2.12 -7.84 10.44
N ASN A 42 1.35 -8.85 10.03
CA ASN A 42 1.83 -9.99 9.25
C ASN A 42 1.55 -9.85 7.74
N PHE A 43 0.97 -8.72 7.32
CA PHE A 43 0.65 -8.40 5.92
C PHE A 43 1.26 -7.05 5.55
N LYS A 44 1.43 -6.80 4.25
CA LYS A 44 1.86 -5.49 3.75
C LYS A 44 0.67 -4.63 3.41
N HIS A 45 0.89 -3.33 3.47
CA HIS A 45 -0.09 -2.35 3.06
C HIS A 45 0.57 -1.18 2.35
N TYR A 46 -0.20 -0.56 1.48
CA TYR A 46 0.27 0.42 0.51
C TYR A 46 -0.71 1.59 0.46
N SER A 47 -0.20 2.78 0.23
CA SER A 47 -0.98 3.98 0.00
C SER A 47 -0.34 4.78 -1.12
N GLY A 48 -1.12 5.10 -2.15
CA GLY A 48 -0.62 5.81 -3.33
C GLY A 48 -1.76 6.31 -4.21
N TYR A 49 -1.47 6.49 -5.50
CA TYR A 49 -2.44 7.00 -6.47
C TYR A 49 -2.52 6.10 -7.71
N LEU A 50 -3.74 5.88 -8.19
CA LEU A 50 -4.02 5.24 -9.47
C LEU A 50 -4.45 6.29 -10.49
N ASP A 51 -3.92 6.20 -11.71
CA ASP A 51 -4.38 7.01 -12.85
C ASP A 51 -5.73 6.49 -13.34
N ALA A 52 -6.78 7.29 -13.11
CA ALA A 52 -8.15 6.98 -13.52
C ALA A 52 -8.53 7.65 -14.85
N GLY A 53 -7.57 8.26 -15.55
CA GLY A 53 -7.78 9.00 -16.79
C GLY A 53 -8.43 10.37 -16.59
N ASN A 54 -8.46 11.17 -17.65
CA ASN A 54 -8.99 12.54 -17.63
C ASN A 54 -8.36 13.42 -16.54
N ASP A 55 -7.05 13.26 -16.32
CA ASP A 55 -6.28 13.98 -15.30
C ASP A 55 -6.68 13.66 -13.84
N ASN A 56 -7.49 12.61 -13.63
CA ASN A 56 -7.89 12.16 -12.29
C ASN A 56 -6.85 11.20 -11.70
N LEU A 57 -6.43 11.49 -10.48
CA LEU A 57 -5.63 10.61 -9.64
C LEU A 57 -6.46 10.19 -8.43
N PHE A 58 -6.78 8.90 -8.35
CA PHE A 58 -7.55 8.34 -7.24
C PHE A 58 -6.60 7.80 -6.17
N HIS A 59 -6.72 8.33 -4.97
CA HIS A 59 -6.00 7.81 -3.81
C HIS A 59 -6.53 6.41 -3.48
N TYR A 60 -5.60 5.51 -3.16
CA TYR A 60 -5.94 4.18 -2.70
C TYR A 60 -5.20 3.84 -1.41
N MET A 61 -5.81 3.00 -0.59
CA MET A 61 -5.11 2.17 0.37
C MET A 61 -5.35 0.70 0.05
N PHE A 62 -4.27 -0.06 -0.11
CA PHE A 62 -4.31 -1.50 -0.38
C PHE A 62 -3.75 -2.24 0.82
N VAL A 63 -4.47 -3.26 1.29
CA VAL A 63 -4.03 -4.17 2.35
C VAL A 63 -3.98 -5.58 1.79
N GLU A 64 -2.82 -6.23 1.87
CA GLU A 64 -2.68 -7.62 1.48
C GLU A 64 -3.49 -8.54 2.40
N SER A 65 -3.89 -9.71 1.87
CA SER A 65 -4.48 -10.76 2.68
C SER A 65 -3.53 -11.17 3.81
N GLN A 66 -4.08 -11.38 5.01
CA GLN A 66 -3.35 -11.95 6.15
C GLN A 66 -3.06 -13.45 5.96
N GLY A 67 -3.76 -14.12 5.02
CA GLY A 67 -3.54 -15.51 4.65
C GLY A 67 -2.39 -15.67 3.66
N ASN A 68 -2.73 -15.95 2.40
CA ASN A 68 -1.77 -16.03 1.30
C ASN A 68 -2.12 -15.02 0.20
N PRO A 69 -1.55 -13.80 0.21
CA PRO A 69 -1.90 -12.75 -0.74
C PRO A 69 -1.59 -13.08 -2.21
N LYS A 70 -0.82 -14.16 -2.49
CA LYS A 70 -0.57 -14.62 -3.86
C LYS A 70 -1.70 -15.48 -4.43
N ILE A 71 -2.57 -16.02 -3.59
CA ILE A 71 -3.63 -16.97 -3.98
C ILE A 71 -5.01 -16.44 -3.58
N ASP A 72 -5.09 -15.75 -2.44
CA ASP A 72 -6.33 -15.17 -1.94
C ASP A 72 -6.87 -14.10 -2.90
N PRO A 73 -8.19 -13.92 -2.98
CA PRO A 73 -8.81 -13.02 -3.94
C PRO A 73 -8.45 -11.55 -3.70
N LEU A 74 -8.54 -10.75 -4.77
CA LEU A 74 -8.51 -9.30 -4.72
C LEU A 74 -9.95 -8.76 -4.66
N VAL A 75 -10.24 -7.91 -3.69
CA VAL A 75 -11.54 -7.26 -3.51
C VAL A 75 -11.36 -5.74 -3.63
N LEU A 76 -12.15 -5.11 -4.51
CA LEU A 76 -12.29 -3.65 -4.56
C LEU A 76 -13.42 -3.22 -3.61
N TRP A 77 -13.13 -2.26 -2.74
CA TRP A 77 -14.11 -1.66 -1.84
C TRP A 77 -14.34 -0.19 -2.18
N LEU A 78 -15.62 0.18 -2.32
CA LEU A 78 -16.08 1.54 -2.60
C LEU A 78 -17.19 1.92 -1.63
N ASN A 79 -16.97 2.99 -0.85
CA ASN A 79 -18.06 3.62 -0.13
C ASN A 79 -18.93 4.46 -1.09
N GLY A 80 -20.20 4.64 -0.70
CA GLY A 80 -21.22 5.30 -1.53
C GLY A 80 -21.35 6.82 -1.31
N GLY A 81 -22.59 7.30 -1.22
CA GLY A 81 -22.91 8.71 -1.07
C GLY A 81 -23.84 9.19 -2.18
N PRO A 82 -23.37 9.96 -3.17
CA PRO A 82 -22.01 10.03 -3.72
C PRO A 82 -21.03 10.96 -2.98
N GLY A 83 -19.74 10.64 -3.03
CA GLY A 83 -18.65 11.50 -2.54
C GLY A 83 -18.08 11.14 -1.17
N CYS A 84 -18.52 10.04 -0.56
CA CYS A 84 -17.94 9.56 0.70
C CYS A 84 -16.63 8.82 0.44
N SER A 85 -15.67 8.99 1.35
CA SER A 85 -14.37 8.32 1.28
C SER A 85 -14.49 6.82 1.58
N SER A 86 -13.79 6.01 0.80
CA SER A 86 -13.63 4.57 1.06
C SER A 86 -12.71 4.26 2.24
N LEU A 87 -11.99 5.26 2.76
CA LEU A 87 -11.21 5.12 3.99
C LEU A 87 -12.12 5.00 5.23
N GLY A 88 -13.39 5.41 5.14
CA GLY A 88 -14.40 5.04 6.15
C GLY A 88 -14.53 3.51 6.25
N GLY A 89 -14.64 2.83 5.10
CA GLY A 89 -14.63 1.37 5.04
C GLY A 89 -13.37 0.74 5.65
N LEU A 90 -12.21 1.34 5.43
CA LEU A 90 -10.94 0.86 5.98
C LEU A 90 -10.86 1.06 7.51
N PHE A 91 -11.14 2.27 8.00
CA PHE A 91 -10.85 2.66 9.38
C PHE A 91 -12.03 2.53 10.35
N GLU A 92 -13.26 2.33 9.86
CA GLU A 92 -14.46 2.32 10.69
C GLU A 92 -15.31 1.06 10.49
N GLU A 93 -15.17 0.36 9.35
CA GLU A 93 -16.01 -0.79 9.01
C GLU A 93 -15.21 -2.11 9.01
N LEU A 94 -14.54 -2.44 7.91
CA LEU A 94 -14.05 -3.80 7.62
C LEU A 94 -12.54 -3.92 7.42
N GLY A 95 -11.79 -2.81 7.46
CA GLY A 95 -10.33 -2.85 7.34
C GLY A 95 -9.64 -3.48 8.56
N PRO A 96 -8.32 -3.74 8.47
CA PRO A 96 -7.56 -4.47 9.47
C PRO A 96 -7.33 -3.71 10.77
N TYR A 97 -7.48 -2.39 10.75
CA TYR A 97 -7.29 -1.52 11.90
C TYR A 97 -8.36 -0.45 11.93
N LEU A 98 -8.90 -0.21 13.12
CA LEU A 98 -10.00 0.73 13.35
C LEU A 98 -9.55 1.90 14.22
N ILE A 99 -10.07 3.09 13.92
CA ILE A 99 -9.82 4.32 14.71
C ILE A 99 -10.48 4.20 16.09
N ASN A 100 -9.72 4.47 17.14
CA ASN A 100 -10.24 4.56 18.50
C ASN A 100 -10.93 5.91 18.76
N LYS A 101 -11.71 5.99 19.85
CA LYS A 101 -12.47 7.20 20.23
C LYS A 101 -11.60 8.45 20.44
N ASP A 102 -10.31 8.27 20.68
CA ASP A 102 -9.36 9.38 20.82
C ASP A 102 -8.98 10.04 19.48
N GLY A 103 -9.38 9.46 18.35
CA GLY A 103 -9.08 9.93 17.00
C GLY A 103 -7.58 9.87 16.65
N LYS A 104 -6.77 9.17 17.45
CA LYS A 104 -5.30 9.19 17.34
C LYS A 104 -4.69 7.79 17.33
N THR A 105 -5.31 6.83 18.00
CA THR A 105 -4.81 5.46 18.08
C THR A 105 -5.64 4.50 17.26
N LEU A 106 -5.02 3.40 16.84
CA LEU A 106 -5.62 2.34 16.06
C LEU A 106 -5.64 1.05 16.88
N ARG A 107 -6.70 0.27 16.74
CA ARG A 107 -6.79 -1.11 17.27
C ARG A 107 -6.96 -2.08 16.10
N LEU A 108 -6.47 -3.30 16.24
CA LEU A 108 -6.71 -4.35 15.24
C LEU A 108 -8.20 -4.73 15.20
N ASN A 109 -8.70 -5.03 14.00
CA ASN A 109 -10.03 -5.56 13.76
C ASN A 109 -9.98 -7.09 13.64
N PRO A 110 -10.44 -7.86 14.63
CA PRO A 110 -10.44 -9.32 14.53
C PRO A 110 -11.37 -9.84 13.42
N TYR A 111 -12.33 -9.03 12.96
CA TYR A 111 -13.29 -9.36 11.92
C TYR A 111 -12.96 -8.72 10.57
N SER A 112 -11.70 -8.31 10.37
CA SER A 112 -11.32 -7.68 9.11
C SER A 112 -11.54 -8.62 7.93
N TRP A 113 -12.04 -8.07 6.84
CA TRP A 113 -12.17 -8.81 5.60
C TRP A 113 -10.81 -9.22 5.03
N ASN A 114 -9.73 -8.50 5.35
CA ASN A 114 -8.41 -8.88 4.85
C ASN A 114 -7.85 -10.16 5.49
N ASN A 115 -8.58 -10.77 6.43
CA ASN A 115 -8.28 -12.12 6.90
C ASN A 115 -8.34 -13.18 5.78
N TYR A 116 -9.08 -12.90 4.69
CA TYR A 116 -9.34 -13.87 3.61
C TYR A 116 -9.16 -13.31 2.19
N ALA A 117 -8.80 -12.04 2.05
CA ALA A 117 -8.68 -11.37 0.77
C ALA A 117 -7.68 -10.21 0.85
N SER A 118 -7.06 -9.87 -0.27
CA SER A 118 -6.38 -8.58 -0.41
C SER A 118 -7.41 -7.53 -0.81
N ILE A 119 -7.43 -6.38 -0.14
CA ILE A 119 -8.51 -5.38 -0.31
C ILE A 119 -7.93 -4.04 -0.76
N LEU A 120 -8.48 -3.52 -1.85
CA LEU A 120 -8.20 -2.20 -2.39
C LEU A 120 -9.34 -1.25 -2.01
N PHE A 121 -9.07 -0.35 -1.08
CA PHE A 121 -9.97 0.77 -0.74
C PHE A 121 -9.63 1.93 -1.65
N LEU A 122 -10.56 2.32 -2.53
CA LEU A 122 -10.33 3.34 -3.54
C LEU A 122 -11.22 4.54 -3.26
N GLU A 123 -10.63 5.71 -3.09
CA GLU A 123 -11.37 6.96 -2.98
C GLU A 123 -11.81 7.42 -4.38
N SER A 124 -13.11 7.54 -4.60
CA SER A 124 -13.67 7.86 -5.92
C SER A 124 -15.02 8.58 -5.77
N PRO A 125 -15.35 9.55 -6.64
CA PRO A 125 -14.55 10.06 -7.77
C PRO A 125 -13.42 11.01 -7.32
N ALA A 126 -12.81 11.72 -8.27
CA ALA A 126 -11.89 12.82 -7.95
C ALA A 126 -12.55 13.79 -6.97
N TRP A 127 -11.74 14.38 -6.09
CA TRP A 127 -12.16 15.27 -4.98
C TRP A 127 -12.76 14.59 -3.76
N VAL A 128 -12.84 13.26 -3.76
CA VAL A 128 -13.17 12.49 -2.55
C VAL A 128 -11.90 12.22 -1.77
N GLY A 129 -11.87 12.67 -0.52
CA GLY A 129 -10.72 12.47 0.38
C GLY A 129 -9.44 13.07 -0.19
N PHE A 130 -8.45 12.23 -0.42
CA PHE A 130 -7.15 12.60 -0.99
C PHE A 130 -7.10 12.51 -2.52
N SER A 131 -8.15 11.99 -3.16
CA SER A 131 -8.23 11.95 -4.63
C SER A 131 -8.41 13.33 -5.23
N TYR A 132 -7.79 13.59 -6.38
CA TYR A 132 -7.81 14.91 -7.01
C TYR A 132 -7.74 14.83 -8.54
N ASN A 133 -8.07 15.95 -9.20
CA ASN A 133 -7.77 16.15 -10.62
C ASN A 133 -6.61 17.14 -10.74
N THR A 134 -5.65 16.86 -11.62
CA THR A 134 -4.44 17.69 -11.75
C THR A 134 -4.66 18.99 -12.55
N LYS A 135 -5.78 19.12 -13.28
CA LYS A 135 -6.06 20.28 -14.15
C LYS A 135 -7.29 21.09 -13.75
N LYS A 136 -8.33 20.42 -13.26
CA LYS A 136 -9.54 21.09 -12.76
C LYS A 136 -9.35 21.34 -11.28
N GLN A 137 -9.93 22.40 -10.73
CA GLN A 137 -10.12 22.54 -9.29
C GLN A 137 -11.63 22.46 -9.05
N LYS A 138 -12.05 21.68 -8.06
CA LYS A 138 -13.45 21.72 -7.63
C LYS A 138 -13.62 22.95 -6.74
N CYS A 139 -14.10 24.05 -7.34
CA CYS A 139 -14.67 25.14 -6.55
C CYS A 139 -15.99 24.62 -5.97
N PHE A 140 -16.06 24.52 -4.65
CA PHE A 140 -17.35 24.43 -3.97
C PHE A 140 -17.87 25.87 -3.94
N ASP A 141 -18.68 26.23 -4.93
CA ASP A 141 -19.42 27.47 -4.85
C ASP A 141 -20.47 27.27 -3.74
N GLU A 142 -20.29 27.98 -2.62
CA GLU A 142 -21.30 28.14 -1.56
C GLU A 142 -22.43 29.07 -2.02
#